data_AF-A0A4Q6A7I3-F1
#
_entry.id   AF-A0A4Q6A7I3-F1
#
_cell.length_a   1.000
_cell.length_b   1.000
_cell.length_c   1.000
_cell.angle_alpha   90.00
_cell.angle_beta   90.00
_cell.angle_gamma   90.00
#
_symmetry.space_group_name_H-M   'P 1'
#
loop_
_entity.id
_entity.type
_entity.pdbx_description
1 polymer ?
#
loop_
_entity_poly.entity_id
_entity_poly.type
_entity_poly.pdbx_seq_one_letter_code
_entity_poly.pdbx_strand_id
1 'polypeptide(L)' 'VYKGRLVCFYSFDSDIGDGWEDPEVHNDSPEKRQQALQMGANLVQYVFMGKAKI' A
#
# COMPACT_ATOMS: atom_id res chain seq x y z
N VAL A 1 -10.69 -11.55 -2.87
CA VAL A 1 -10.24 -11.81 -4.27
C VAL A 1 -11.43 -12.27 -5.09
N TYR A 2 -11.60 -11.79 -6.32
CA TYR A 2 -12.69 -12.19 -7.22
C TYR A 2 -12.11 -12.51 -8.61
N LYS A 3 -12.44 -13.69 -9.15
CA LYS A 3 -11.91 -14.19 -10.44
C LYS A 3 -10.38 -14.06 -10.57
N GLY A 4 -9.65 -14.36 -9.50
CA GLY A 4 -8.18 -14.25 -9.47
C GLY A 4 -7.63 -12.81 -9.39
N ARG A 5 -8.48 -11.78 -9.31
CA ARG A 5 -8.09 -10.38 -9.12
C ARG A 5 -8.31 -9.95 -7.66
N LEU A 6 -7.33 -9.27 -7.08
CA LEU A 6 -7.49 -8.57 -5.81
C LEU A 6 -8.44 -7.38 -6.03
N VAL A 7 -9.56 -7.37 -5.32
CA VAL A 7 -10.62 -6.34 -5.45
C VAL A 7 -10.80 -5.49 -4.20
N CYS A 8 -10.36 -6.01 -3.05
CA CYS A 8 -10.35 -5.32 -1.77
C CYS A 8 -9.11 -5.78 -1.03
N PHE A 9 -8.31 -4.82 -0.59
CA PHE A 9 -7.22 -5.02 0.35
C PHE A 9 -7.66 -4.35 1.66
N TYR A 10 -7.64 -5.11 2.74
CA TYR A 10 -8.00 -4.66 4.07
C TYR A 10 -6.85 -5.01 5.01
N SER A 11 -6.22 -4.01 5.61
CA SER A 11 -5.25 -4.17 6.69
C SER A 11 -5.91 -3.83 8.02
N PHE A 12 -5.60 -4.60 9.06
CA PHE A 12 -6.20 -4.45 10.39
C PHE A 12 -5.22 -3.79 11.38
N ASP A 13 -3.96 -4.23 11.42
CA ASP A 13 -2.92 -3.71 12.34
C ASP A 13 -1.71 -3.14 11.60
N SER A 14 -1.86 -2.78 10.34
CA SER A 14 -0.78 -2.19 9.54
C SER A 14 -1.35 -1.03 8.77
N ASP A 15 -1.12 0.17 9.30
CA ASP A 15 -1.43 1.41 8.60
C ASP A 15 -0.30 1.71 7.62
N ILE A 16 -0.63 1.66 6.33
CA ILE A 16 0.33 1.99 5.27
C ILE A 16 0.32 3.50 4.96
N GLY A 17 -0.62 4.25 5.55
CA GLY A 17 -0.71 5.70 5.51
C GLY A 17 0.45 6.39 6.21
N ASP A 18 1.01 5.78 7.27
CA ASP A 18 2.15 6.32 8.03
C ASP A 18 3.39 6.62 7.15
N GLY A 19 3.54 5.89 6.03
CA GLY A 19 4.60 6.14 5.05
C GLY A 19 4.34 7.30 4.10
N TRP A 20 3.09 7.77 3.99
CA TRP A 20 2.62 8.78 3.04
C TRP A 20 2.45 10.15 3.66
N GLU A 21 2.29 10.21 4.98
CA GLU A 21 2.18 11.44 5.75
C GLU A 21 3.55 12.03 6.09
N ASP A 22 3.53 13.26 6.60
CA ASP A 22 4.74 13.95 7.05
C ASP A 22 5.40 13.18 8.22
N PRO A 23 6.75 13.05 8.25
CA PRO A 23 7.45 12.22 9.24
C PRO A 23 7.10 12.51 10.71
N GLU A 24 6.80 13.76 11.03
CA GLU A 24 6.49 14.25 12.38
C GLU A 24 5.15 13.75 12.95
N VAL A 25 4.24 13.25 12.11
CA VAL A 25 2.91 12.79 12.58
C VAL A 25 3.04 11.50 13.39
N HIS A 26 3.81 10.53 12.88
CA HIS A 26 3.96 9.20 13.48
C HIS A 26 5.35 8.94 14.09
N ASN A 27 6.37 9.70 13.68
CA ASN A 27 7.76 9.55 14.15
C ASN A 27 8.34 8.13 13.95
N ASP A 28 7.86 7.41 12.93
CA ASP A 28 8.40 6.11 12.53
C ASP A 28 9.79 6.24 11.90
N SER A 29 10.56 5.15 11.97
CA SER A 29 11.89 5.11 11.35
C SER A 29 11.79 5.32 9.83
N PRO A 30 12.81 5.93 9.19
CA PRO A 30 12.83 6.12 7.74
C PRO A 30 12.57 4.82 6.95
N GLU A 31 13.08 3.70 7.45
CA GLU A 31 12.93 2.38 6.82
C GLU A 31 11.47 1.91 6.86
N LYS A 32 10.78 2.05 7.99
CA LYS A 32 9.36 1.69 8.11
C LYS A 32 8.48 2.55 7.21
N ARG A 33 8.73 3.86 7.18
CA ARG A 33 8.02 4.79 6.29
C ARG A 33 8.23 4.42 4.82
N GLN A 34 9.46 4.09 4.43
CA GLN A 34 9.76 3.66 3.07
C GLN A 34 9.05 2.35 2.69
N GLN A 35 8.92 1.39 3.62
CA GLN A 35 8.18 0.15 3.40
C GLN A 35 6.68 0.39 3.24
N ALA A 36 6.08 1.22 4.09
CA ALA A 36 4.68 1.61 4.01
C ALA A 36 4.37 2.36 2.70
N LEU A 37 5.23 3.33 2.32
CA LEU A 37 5.15 4.05 1.06
C LEU A 37 5.20 3.10 -0.14
N GLN A 38 6.16 2.17 -0.14
CA GLN A 38 6.31 1.18 -1.20
C GLN A 38 5.08 0.28 -1.32
N MET A 39 4.50 -0.15 -0.21
CA MET A 39 3.29 -0.99 -0.22
C MET A 39 2.11 -0.24 -0.84
N GLY A 40 1.86 1.01 -0.43
CA GLY A 40 0.83 1.83 -1.06
C GLY A 40 1.08 2.01 -2.57
N ALA A 41 2.31 2.30 -2.98
CA ALA A 41 2.69 2.45 -4.39
C ALA A 41 2.47 1.16 -5.19
N ASN A 42 2.75 0.00 -4.60
CA ASN A 42 2.49 -1.31 -5.20
C ASN A 42 1.00 -1.56 -5.44
N LEU A 43 0.13 -1.14 -4.51
CA LEU A 43 -1.33 -1.24 -4.69
C LEU A 43 -1.80 -0.37 -5.86
N VAL A 44 -1.33 0.87 -5.95
CA VAL A 44 -1.61 1.77 -7.08
C VAL A 44 -1.11 1.16 -8.39
N GLN A 45 0.13 0.67 -8.41
CA GLN A 45 0.70 -0.03 -9.55
C GLN A 45 -0.14 -1.24 -9.97
N TYR A 46 -0.57 -2.07 -9.02
CA TYR A 46 -1.42 -3.23 -9.29
C TYR A 46 -2.74 -2.84 -9.96
N VAL A 47 -3.38 -1.77 -9.47
CA VAL A 47 -4.68 -1.30 -9.98
C VAL A 47 -4.55 -0.76 -11.41
N PHE A 48 -3.56 0.08 -11.68
CA PHE A 48 -3.45 0.83 -12.95
C PHE A 48 -2.56 0.15 -14.00
N MET A 49 -1.63 -0.71 -13.60
CA MET A 49 -0.64 -1.31 -14.51
C MET A 49 -0.75 -2.85 -14.56
N GLY A 50 -1.52 -3.46 -13.66
CA GLY A 50 -1.78 -4.90 -13.68
C GLY A 50 -2.56 -5.29 -14.94
N LYS A 51 -1.97 -6.15 -15.79
CA LYS A 51 -2.68 -6.75 -16.93
C LYS A 51 -3.87 -7.53 -16.40
N ALA A 52 -5.08 -6.96 -16.52
CA ALA A 52 -6.30 -7.72 -16.34
C ALA A 52 -6.29 -8.81 -17.43
N LYS A 53 -6.22 -10.07 -17.02
CA LYS A 53 -6.68 -11.16 -17.90
C LYS A 53 -8.21 -11.01 -17.96
N ILE A 54 -8.67 -10.31 -18.98
CA ILE A 54 -10.09 -10.28 -19.37
C ILE A 54 -10.41 -11.62 -20.02
#